data_AF-A0A929L1I3-F1
#
_entry.id   AF-A0A929L1I3-F1
#
_cell.length_a   1.000
_cell.length_b   1.000
_cell.length_c   1.000
_cell.angle_alpha   90.00
_cell.angle_beta   90.00
_cell.angle_gamma   90.00
#
_symmetry.space_group_name_H-M   'P 1'
#
loop_
_entity.id
_entity.type
_entity.pdbx_description
1 polymer ?
#
loop_
_entity_poly.entity_id
_entity_poly.type
_entity_poly.pdbx_seq_one_letter_code
_entity_poly.pdbx_strand_id
1 'polypeptide(L)' 'MKTLTVPGDPATLTAIMVPNTNQFHDHDIVRLESSDSDRHAEKRIFRIVDAGNDELELQFE' A
#
# COMPACT_ATOMS: atom_id res chain seq x y z
N MET A 1 -10.81 6.98 2.16
CA MET A 1 -10.03 5.97 1.44
C MET A 1 -8.74 6.62 0.97
N LYS A 2 -7.58 6.05 1.28
CA LYS A 2 -6.28 6.60 0.86
C LYS A 2 -5.86 5.98 -0.47
N THR A 3 -5.29 6.79 -1.37
CA THR A 3 -4.74 6.33 -2.65
C THR A 3 -3.22 6.35 -2.61
N LEU A 4 -2.59 5.28 -3.06
CA LEU A 4 -1.14 5.11 -3.10
C LEU A 4 -0.71 4.75 -4.53
N THR A 5 0.35 5.39 -5.02
CA THR A 5 0.89 5.12 -6.35
C THR A 5 2.03 4.11 -6.24
N VAL A 6 1.98 3.05 -7.05
CA VAL A 6 2.93 1.93 -7.03
C VAL A 6 3.38 1.57 -8.45
N PRO A 7 4.63 1.13 -8.66
CA PRO A 7 5.04 0.59 -9.96
C PRO A 7 4.42 -0.79 -10.21
N GLY A 8 4.25 -1.16 -11.47
CA GLY A 8 3.75 -2.47 -11.90
C GLY A 8 2.23 -2.64 -11.74
N ASP A 9 1.77 -3.89 -11.58
CA ASP A 9 0.35 -4.24 -11.47
C ASP A 9 -0.12 -4.29 -10.00
N PRO A 10 -0.98 -3.35 -9.56
CA PRO A 10 -1.45 -3.27 -8.19
C PRO A 10 -2.22 -4.50 -7.69
N ALA A 11 -2.83 -5.27 -8.60
CA ALA A 11 -3.59 -6.47 -8.22
C ALA A 11 -2.67 -7.57 -7.67
N THR A 12 -1.42 -7.63 -8.14
CA THR A 12 -0.44 -8.68 -7.80
C THR A 12 0.36 -8.40 -6.55
N LEU A 13 0.31 -7.17 -6.02
CA LEU A 13 1.08 -6.77 -4.85
C LEU A 13 0.51 -7.37 -3.56
N THR A 14 1.41 -7.94 -2.76
CA THR A 14 1.16 -8.46 -1.41
C THR A 14 1.74 -7.54 -0.33
N ALA A 15 2.66 -6.65 -0.67
CA ALA A 15 3.23 -5.67 0.24
C ALA A 15 3.74 -4.44 -0.52
N ILE A 16 3.75 -3.28 0.15
CA ILE A 16 4.39 -2.04 -0.34
C ILE A 16 5.06 -1.29 0.81
N MET A 17 6.09 -0.52 0.46
CA MET A 17 6.75 0.42 1.36
C MET A 17 6.15 1.81 1.19
N VAL A 18 5.83 2.47 2.30
CA VAL A 18 5.30 3.85 2.29
C VAL A 18 6.01 4.69 3.36
N PRO A 19 6.17 6.01 3.15
CA PRO A 19 6.68 6.87 4.20
C PRO A 19 5.80 6.83 5.45
N ASN A 20 6.42 6.83 6.63
CA ASN A 20 5.77 6.94 7.95
C ASN A 20 5.28 8.37 8.23
N THR A 21 4.59 8.97 7.26
CA THR A 21 4.00 10.31 7.35
C THR A 21 2.49 10.25 7.51
N ASN A 22 1.90 9.12 7.11
CA ASN A 22 0.46 8.88 7.12
C ASN A 22 0.12 7.84 8.18
N GLN A 23 -0.93 8.09 8.97
CA GLN A 23 -1.52 7.04 9.81
C GLN A 23 -2.24 6.02 8.94
N PHE A 24 -1.81 4.77 9.00
CA PHE A 24 -2.52 3.61 8.46
C PHE A 24 -2.90 2.70 9.63
N HIS A 25 -4.02 2.02 9.50
CA HIS A 25 -4.46 1.01 10.46
C HIS A 25 -4.64 -0.34 9.78
N ASP A 26 -4.54 -1.42 10.56
CA ASP A 26 -4.95 -2.73 10.12
C ASP A 26 -6.42 -2.71 9.70
N HIS A 27 -6.75 -3.47 8.67
CA HIS A 27 -8.06 -3.52 8.03
C HIS A 27 -8.51 -2.25 7.28
N ASP A 28 -7.70 -1.19 7.22
CA ASP A 28 -7.97 -0.07 6.32
C ASP A 28 -7.96 -0.55 4.86
N ILE A 29 -8.86 0.03 4.05
CA ILE A 29 -8.86 -0.18 2.60
C ILE A 29 -8.13 0.99 1.94
N VAL A 30 -7.11 0.66 1.17
CA VAL A 30 -6.35 1.59 0.33
C VAL A 30 -6.58 1.26 -1.13
N ARG A 31 -6.58 2.30 -1.97
CA ARG A 31 -6.57 2.17 -3.41
C ARG A 31 -5.12 2.26 -3.89
N LEU A 32 -4.65 1.24 -4.57
CA LEU A 32 -3.35 1.22 -5.21
C LEU A 32 -3.54 1.57 -6.69
N GLU A 33 -2.80 2.54 -7.18
CA GLU A 33 -2.80 2.97 -8.59
C GLU A 33 -1.43 2.72 -9.20
N SER A 34 -1.41 2.09 -10.38
CA SER A 34 -0.18 1.86 -11.12
C SER A 34 0.40 3.17 -11.63
N SER A 35 1.70 3.40 -11.47
CA SER A 35 2.39 4.48 -12.17
C SER A 35 2.62 4.19 -13.66
N ASP A 36 2.50 2.92 -14.05
CA ASP A 36 2.94 2.43 -15.36
C ASP A 36 1.76 2.18 -16.31
N SER A 37 0.53 2.22 -15.78
CA SER A 37 -0.71 1.92 -16.52
C SER A 37 -1.94 2.50 -15.80
N ASP A 38 -3.12 2.42 -16.43
CA ASP A 38 -4.39 2.83 -15.79
C ASP A 38 -4.97 1.78 -14.82
N ARG A 39 -4.18 0.77 -14.44
CA ARG A 39 -4.60 -0.30 -13.53
C ARG A 39 -4.66 0.20 -12.09
N HIS A 40 -5.65 -0.28 -11.36
CA HIS A 40 -5.79 -0.02 -9.94
C HIS A 40 -6.42 -1.21 -9.22
N ALA A 41 -6.17 -1.30 -7.92
CA ALA A 41 -6.76 -2.31 -7.04
C ALA A 41 -7.09 -1.71 -5.68
N GLU A 42 -8.19 -2.15 -5.06
CA GLU A 42 -8.47 -1.89 -3.66
C GLU A 42 -7.91 -3.05 -2.83
N LYS A 43 -7.09 -2.72 -1.84
CA LYS A 43 -6.42 -3.70 -0.99
C LYS A 43 -6.71 -3.38 0.47
N ARG A 44 -7.05 -4.41 1.23
CA ARG A 44 -7.20 -4.34 2.69
C ARG A 44 -5.83 -4.56 3.32
N ILE A 45 -5.41 -3.65 4.19
CA ILE A 45 -4.19 -3.81 4.97
C ILE A 45 -4.40 -4.97 5.95
N PHE A 46 -3.64 -6.04 5.79
CA PHE A 46 -3.61 -7.17 6.72
C PHE A 46 -2.71 -6.87 7.92
N ARG A 47 -1.55 -6.26 7.67
CA ARG A 47 -0.55 -5.96 8.69
C ARG A 47 0.26 -4.73 8.31
N ILE A 48 0.68 -3.97 9.31
CA ILE A 48 1.63 -2.87 9.18
C ILE A 48 2.88 -3.23 9.96
N VAL A 49 4.04 -3.09 9.34
CA VAL A 49 5.35 -3.33 9.96
C VAL A 49 6.17 -2.04 9.90
N ASP A 50 6.84 -1.71 11.00
CA ASP A 50 7.89 -0.67 10.98
C ASP A 50 9.10 -1.25 10.26
N ALA A 51 9.40 -0.72 9.08
CA ALA A 51 10.49 -1.18 8.24
C ALA A 51 11.82 -0.44 8.52
N GLY A 52 11.80 0.50 9.47
CA GLY A 52 12.90 1.42 9.72
C GLY A 52 12.98 2.53 8.66
N ASN A 53 14.00 3.40 8.76
CA ASN A 53 14.25 4.50 7.83
C ASN A 53 13.05 5.43 7.57
N ASP A 54 12.19 5.64 8.57
CA ASP A 54 10.94 6.40 8.45
C ASP A 54 9.97 5.82 7.41
N GLU A 55 9.99 4.50 7.21
CA GLU A 55 9.09 3.79 6.31
C GLU A 55 8.25 2.73 7.06
N LEU A 56 7.05 2.51 6.54
CA LEU A 56 6.14 1.44 6.95
C LEU A 56 6.00 0.46 5.80
N GLU A 57 5.99 -0.83 6.10
CA GLU A 57 5.58 -1.87 5.17
C GLU A 57 4.09 -2.18 5.38
N LEU A 58 3.27 -1.91 4.38
CA LEU A 58 1.85 -2.29 4.35
C LEU A 58 1.73 -3.64 3.66
N GLN A 59 1.29 -4.66 4.38
CA GLN A 59 1.04 -5.99 3.84
C GLN A 59 -0.45 -6.18 3.58
N PHE A 60 -0.78 -6.83 2.46
CA PHE A 60 -2.14 -7.07 1.99
C PHE A 60 -2.42 -8.57 1.89
N GLU A 61 -3.70 -8.93 1.98
CA GLU A 61 -4.19 -10.27 1.63
C GLU A 61 -4.09 -10.55 0.11
#